data_AF-A0A0N6ZXC7-F1
#
_entry.id   AF-A0A0N6ZXC7-F1
#
_cell.length_a   1.000
_cell.length_b   1.000
_cell.length_c   1.000
_cell.angle_alpha   90.00
_cell.angle_beta   90.00
_cell.angle_gamma   90.00
#
_symmetry.space_group_name_H-M   'P 1'
#
loop_
_entity.id
_entity.type
_entity.pdbx_description
1 polymer ?
#
loop_
_entity_poly.entity_id
_entity_poly.type
_entity_poly.pdbx_seq_one_letter_code
_entity_poly.pdbx_strand_id
1 'polypeptide(L)'
;MQFSWSVEGKSPSDPQAYIDRAEAVLKENGYSTHRTTTSLNDGRPLHYLGADGDGRPKIGLGSSALNTVLQLSSDCADGNASDFG
;
A
#
# COMPACT_ATOMS: atom_id res chain seq x y z
N MET A 1 -18.41 8.31 1.66
CA MET A 1 -17.71 8.20 0.33
C MET A 1 -16.42 7.44 0.52
N GLN A 2 -16.00 6.62 -0.45
CA GLN A 2 -14.70 5.95 -0.45
C GLN A 2 -13.87 6.50 -1.60
N PHE A 3 -12.64 6.95 -1.33
CA PHE A 3 -11.69 7.30 -2.39
C PHE A 3 -10.57 6.27 -2.44
N SER A 4 -10.09 6.01 -3.66
CA SER A 4 -8.92 5.17 -3.91
C SER A 4 -8.02 5.91 -4.87
N TRP A 5 -6.74 5.99 -4.52
CA TRP A 5 -5.72 6.65 -5.32
C TRP A 5 -4.52 5.72 -5.45
N SER A 6 -3.92 5.67 -6.64
CA SER A 6 -2.71 4.89 -6.89
C SER A 6 -1.69 5.70 -7.68
N VAL A 7 -0.41 5.44 -7.38
CA VAL A 7 0.73 6.00 -8.10
C VAL A 7 1.72 4.89 -8.42
N GLU A 8 2.22 4.93 -9.64
CA GLU A 8 3.30 4.06 -10.10
C GLU A 8 4.64 4.80 -10.03
N GLY A 9 5.64 4.09 -9.52
CA GLY A 9 7.04 4.54 -9.45
C GLY A 9 7.96 3.63 -10.24
N LYS A 10 9.23 4.05 -10.34
CA LYS A 10 10.27 3.24 -11.00
C LYS A 10 10.58 1.96 -10.20
N SER A 11 11.20 0.98 -10.85
CA SER A 11 11.74 -0.17 -10.15
C SER A 11 12.90 0.23 -9.24
N PRO A 12 12.90 -0.21 -7.97
CA PRO A 12 14.04 -0.08 -7.09
C PRO A 12 15.14 -1.08 -7.47
N SER A 13 16.38 -0.77 -7.10
CA SER A 13 17.51 -1.71 -7.27
C SER A 13 17.34 -2.98 -6.44
N ASP A 14 16.66 -2.88 -5.29
CA ASP A 14 16.29 -4.00 -4.44
C ASP A 14 14.81 -3.87 -4.03
N PRO A 15 13.91 -4.62 -4.69
CA PRO A 15 12.49 -4.59 -4.40
C PRO A 15 12.12 -5.00 -2.97
N GLN A 16 12.88 -5.91 -2.36
CA GLN A 16 12.60 -6.40 -1.01
C GLN A 16 13.02 -5.35 0.02
N ALA A 17 14.23 -4.79 -0.12
CA ALA A 17 14.70 -3.74 0.78
C ALA A 17 13.82 -2.47 0.74
N TYR A 18 13.24 -2.15 -0.42
CA TYR A 18 12.22 -1.10 -0.55
C TYR A 18 11.01 -1.37 0.35
N ILE A 19 10.48 -2.60 0.31
CA ILE A 19 9.34 -3.00 1.15
C ILE A 19 9.73 -3.04 2.63
N ASP A 20 10.91 -3.54 2.97
CA ASP A 20 11.42 -3.57 4.35
C ASP A 20 11.48 -2.16 4.94
N ARG A 21 11.99 -1.19 4.17
CA ARG A 21 12.06 0.20 4.62
C ARG A 21 10.66 0.80 4.77
N ALA A 22 9.76 0.54 3.83
CA ALA A 22 8.40 1.06 3.92
C ALA A 22 7.63 0.47 5.12
N GLU A 23 7.82 -0.82 5.41
CA GLU A 23 7.25 -1.47 6.59
C GLU A 23 7.73 -0.81 7.89
N ALA A 24 9.03 -0.53 8.01
CA ALA A 24 9.58 0.16 9.17
C ALA A 24 8.92 1.53 9.37
N VAL A 25 8.84 2.34 8.31
CA VAL A 25 8.19 3.66 8.36
C VAL A 25 6.71 3.56 8.76
N LEU A 26 5.98 2.61 8.20
CA LEU A 26 4.55 2.44 8.53
C LEU A 26 4.34 2.03 9.98
N LYS A 27 5.14 1.10 10.51
CA LYS A 27 5.10 0.71 11.92
C LYS A 27 5.47 1.87 12.85
N GLU A 28 6.49 2.65 12.51
CA GLU A 28 6.88 3.87 13.25
C GLU A 28 5.73 4.89 13.33
N ASN A 29 4.83 4.88 12.34
CA ASN A 29 3.66 5.76 12.27
C ASN A 29 2.36 5.12 12.82
N GLY A 30 2.46 3.98 13.51
CA GLY A 30 1.34 3.35 14.21
C GLY A 30 0.43 2.49 13.33
N TYR A 31 0.88 2.10 12.13
CA TYR A 31 0.15 1.15 11.31
C TYR A 31 0.45 -0.29 11.72
N SER A 32 -0.57 -1.14 11.67
CA SER A 32 -0.41 -2.59 11.62
C SER A 32 -0.11 -3.00 10.18
N THR A 33 0.92 -3.82 9.96
CA THR A 33 1.35 -4.19 8.61
C THR A 33 1.23 -5.69 8.37
N HIS A 34 1.01 -6.06 7.11
CA HIS A 34 1.02 -7.45 6.64
C HIS A 34 1.77 -7.56 5.32
N ARG A 35 2.51 -8.67 5.13
CA ARG A 35 3.36 -8.88 3.97
C ARG A 35 2.98 -10.12 3.21
N THR A 36 3.15 -10.07 1.90
CA THR A 36 3.01 -11.23 1.03
C THR A 36 4.02 -11.10 -0.10
N THR A 37 4.62 -12.22 -0.51
CA THR A 37 5.43 -12.28 -1.72
C THR A 37 4.77 -13.27 -2.67
N THR A 38 4.61 -12.84 -3.92
CA THR A 38 4.12 -13.66 -5.03
C THR A 38 5.10 -13.54 -6.20
N SER A 39 4.75 -14.12 -7.34
CA SER A 39 5.53 -14.01 -8.58
C SER A 39 4.77 -13.24 -9.64
N LEU A 40 5.50 -12.44 -10.41
CA LEU A 40 5.05 -11.91 -11.69
C LEU A 40 4.85 -13.06 -12.71
N ASN A 41 4.18 -12.76 -13.82
CA ASN A 41 3.96 -13.73 -14.91
C ASN A 41 5.27 -14.31 -15.49
N ASP A 42 6.38 -13.59 -15.35
CA ASP A 42 7.72 -14.02 -15.78
C ASP A 42 8.54 -14.71 -14.67
N GLY A 43 7.91 -15.02 -13.53
CA GLY A 43 8.52 -15.73 -12.40
C GLY A 43 9.33 -14.85 -11.45
N ARG A 44 9.59 -13.58 -11.76
CA ARG A 44 10.29 -12.67 -10.85
C ARG A 44 9.44 -12.34 -9.62
N PRO A 45 10.04 -12.10 -8.45
CA PRO A 45 9.29 -11.83 -7.24
C PRO A 45 8.57 -10.49 -7.31
N LEU A 46 7.39 -10.46 -6.69
CA LEU A 46 6.58 -9.30 -6.44
C LEU A 46 6.26 -9.25 -4.95
N HIS A 47 6.76 -8.22 -4.29
CA HIS A 47 6.61 -8.03 -2.86
C HIS A 47 5.48 -7.06 -2.58
N TYR A 48 4.58 -7.46 -1.70
CA TYR A 48 3.45 -6.65 -1.26
C TYR A 48 3.53 -6.38 0.24
N LEU A 49 3.11 -5.18 0.59
CA LEU A 49 2.93 -4.70 1.95
C LEU A 49 1.58 -3.99 2.03
N GLY A 50 0.69 -4.50 2.87
CA GLY A 50 -0.51 -3.77 3.26
C GLY A 50 -0.37 -3.22 4.66
N ALA A 51 -1.03 -2.10 4.92
CA ALA A 51 -1.02 -1.40 6.19
C ALA A 51 -2.40 -0.88 6.54
N ASP A 52 -2.83 -1.17 7.76
CA ASP A 52 -4.11 -0.78 8.34
C ASP A 52 -3.86 0.06 9.61
N GLY A 53 -4.64 1.10 9.82
CA GLY A 53 -4.55 1.95 11.00
C GLY A 53 -5.92 2.48 11.40
N ASP A 54 -6.21 2.51 12.69
CA ASP A 54 -7.51 2.97 13.19
C ASP A 54 -7.74 4.45 12.88
N GLY A 55 -8.87 4.76 12.24
CA GLY A 55 -9.20 6.10 11.75
C GLY A 55 -8.25 6.63 10.67
N ARG A 56 -7.51 5.75 9.98
CA ARG A 56 -6.51 6.12 8.96
C ARG A 56 -6.78 5.42 7.63
N PRO A 57 -6.34 6.00 6.51
CA PRO A 57 -6.43 5.32 5.22
C PRO A 57 -5.63 4.02 5.22
N LYS A 58 -6.14 3.01 4.52
CA LYS A 58 -5.41 1.79 4.21
C LYS A 58 -4.37 2.06 3.14
N ILE A 59 -3.20 1.48 3.29
CA ILE A 59 -2.06 1.67 2.39
C ILE A 59 -1.65 0.32 1.83
N GLY A 60 -1.54 0.23 0.51
CA GLY A 60 -0.98 -0.90 -0.21
C GLY A 60 0.28 -0.49 -0.95
N LEU A 61 1.34 -1.30 -0.85
CA LEU A 61 2.61 -1.07 -1.51
C LEU A 61 3.02 -2.35 -2.24
N GLY A 62 3.27 -2.23 -3.54
CA GLY A 62 3.82 -3.28 -4.39
C GLY A 62 5.21 -2.89 -4.87
N SER A 63 6.13 -3.84 -4.93
CA SER A 63 7.50 -3.62 -5.39
C SER A 63 8.02 -4.82 -6.16
N SER A 64 8.56 -4.59 -7.36
CA SER A 64 9.16 -5.61 -8.20
C SER A 64 10.33 -5.07 -9.02
N ALA A 65 10.95 -5.94 -9.80
CA ALA A 65 11.98 -5.54 -10.77
C ALA A 65 11.45 -4.64 -11.91
N LEU A 66 10.12 -4.50 -12.07
CA LEU A 66 9.49 -3.69 -13.12
C LEU A 66 9.13 -2.28 -12.65
N ASN A 67 8.51 -2.17 -11.48
CA ASN A 67 8.00 -0.91 -10.94
C ASN A 67 7.72 -1.03 -9.43
N THR A 68 7.29 0.10 -8.87
CA THR A 68 6.62 0.18 -7.57
C THR A 68 5.22 0.71 -7.75
N VAL A 69 4.30 0.32 -6.87
CA VAL A 69 2.94 0.82 -6.83
C VAL A 69 2.61 1.19 -5.39
N LEU A 70 2.15 2.42 -5.17
CA LEU A 70 1.55 2.86 -3.92
C LEU A 70 0.05 3.05 -4.16
N GLN A 71 -0.76 2.40 -3.34
CA GLN A 71 -2.21 2.55 -3.31
C GLN A 71 -2.63 3.06 -1.94
N LEU A 72 -3.55 4.03 -1.92
CA LEU A 72 -4.16 4.54 -0.70
C LEU A 72 -5.67 4.51 -0.87
N SER A 73 -6.36 3.89 0.08
CA SER A 73 -7.82 3.85 0.12
C SER A 73 -8.32 4.39 1.45
N SER A 74 -9.33 5.26 1.39
CA SER A 74 -9.93 5.79 2.61
C SER A 74 -10.72 4.70 3.32
N ASP A 75 -10.76 4.79 4.65
CA ASP A 75 -11.82 4.12 5.40
C ASP A 75 -13.18 4.68 5.00
N CYS A 76 -14.21 3.86 5.18
CA CYS A 76 -15.59 4.33 5.07
C CYS A 76 -15.83 5.35 6.18
N ALA A 77 -15.85 6.64 5.84
CA ALA A 77 -16.35 7.64 6.76
C ALA A 77 -17.86 7.44 6.94
N ASP A 78 -18.32 7.27 8.18
CA ASP A 78 -19.73 7.41 8.53
C ASP A 78 -20.14 8.85 8.25
N GLY A 79 -20.83 9.03 7.13
CA GLY A 79 -21.45 10.28 6.73
C GLY A 79 -22.60 9.92 5.81
N ASN A 80 -23.82 10.26 6.22
CA ASN A 80 -24.97 10.09 5.36
C ASN A 80 -24.73 10.90 4.07
N ALA A 81 -24.91 10.27 2.92
CA ALA A 81 -24.78 10.96 1.63
C ALA A 81 -25.72 12.18 1.50
N SER A 82 -26.77 12.25 2.33
CA SER A 82 -27.71 13.37 2.42
C SER A 82 -27.12 14.66 3.00
N ASP A 83 -25.99 14.61 3.71
CA ASP A 83 -25.42 15.79 4.37
C ASP A 83 -24.62 16.68 3.40
N PHE A 84 -24.48 16.25 2.14
CA PHE A 84 -23.75 16.94 1.07
C PHE A 84 -24.63 17.26 -0.14
N GLY A 85 -25.95 17.21 0.01
CA GLY A 85 -26.96 17.49 -1.02
C GLY A 85 -27.49 18.92 -1.03
#